data_AF-A0A419W8Z4-F1
#
_entry.id   AF-A0A419W8Z4-F1
#
_cell.length_a   1.000
_cell.length_b   1.000
_cell.length_c   1.000
_cell.angle_alpha   90.00
_cell.angle_beta   90.00
_cell.angle_gamma   90.00
#
_symmetry.space_group_name_H-M   'P 1'
#
loop_
_entity.id
_entity.type
_entity.pdbx_description
1 polymer ?
#
loop_
_entity_poly.entity_id
_entity_poly.type
_entity_poly.pdbx_seq_one_letter_code
_entity_poly.pdbx_strand_id
1 'polypeptide(L)'
;MKQLLESQTIIRQILRWKFHLIVIGIITVALAILFSSPLFITPLFKSQARVYPINIKAFSEESESEQMLEVVSSTDIKRKMVEVFNLKERYDIKPDDRAAQTHVLRKYDEYVSSSKTRYETIELQVMDSDPEVACAMVDSLIAFYNAKMLEMRIAKYADELLGYQNDQRRKQAEIDSLNKQMEVFRKEYGILDYNSQTLQLTLGYAEVLARGASRSSVDDLQKRLALLGDKGGEFLQMQTKMRDLEKQREEIGTNLEEVQSLINREENFALVVEEPFPADKKSYPTRWIILLASLISVEFLAVLFILLFDPKETSKS
;
A
#
# COMPACT_ATOMS: atom_id res chain seq x y z
N MET A 1 -44.12 44.25 24.17
CA MET A 1 -44.82 43.97 25.45
C MET A 1 -45.46 42.57 25.48
N LYS A 2 -46.23 42.13 24.47
CA LYS A 2 -46.81 40.77 24.40
C LYS A 2 -45.79 39.62 24.51
N GLN A 3 -44.68 39.68 23.77
CA GLN A 3 -43.62 38.64 23.85
C GLN A 3 -42.99 38.50 25.26
N LEU A 4 -42.89 39.59 26.03
CA LEU A 4 -42.38 39.56 27.40
C LEU A 4 -43.39 38.94 28.38
N LEU A 5 -44.69 39.08 28.12
CA LEU A 5 -45.76 38.48 28.93
C LEU A 5 -45.89 36.98 28.63
N GLU A 6 -45.77 36.58 27.36
CA GLU A 6 -45.79 35.17 26.95
C GLU A 6 -44.59 34.41 27.51
N SER A 7 -43.38 34.99 27.47
CA SER A 7 -42.19 34.37 28.06
C SER A 7 -42.28 34.22 29.58
N GLN A 8 -42.83 35.21 30.29
CA GLN A 8 -43.07 35.10 31.74
C GLN A 8 -44.10 34.03 32.10
N THR A 9 -45.10 33.81 31.25
CA THR A 9 -46.13 32.78 31.46
C THR A 9 -45.55 31.38 31.31
N ILE A 10 -44.72 31.15 30.28
CA ILE A 10 -44.00 29.89 30.05
C ILE A 10 -43.05 29.58 31.22
N ILE A 11 -42.27 30.57 31.67
CA ILE A 11 -41.35 30.39 32.79
C ILE A 11 -42.12 30.03 34.07
N ARG A 12 -43.23 30.72 34.36
CA ARG A 12 -44.06 30.40 35.54
C ARG A 12 -44.64 29.00 35.47
N GLN A 13 -45.04 28.55 34.29
CA GLN A 13 -45.56 27.20 34.06
C GLN A 13 -44.48 26.15 34.34
N ILE A 14 -43.27 26.30 33.79
CA ILE A 14 -42.14 25.40 34.06
C ILE A 14 -41.79 25.38 35.56
N LEU A 15 -41.75 26.56 36.20
CA LEU A 15 -41.44 26.69 37.63
C LEU A 15 -42.50 26.05 38.54
N ARG A 16 -43.77 25.97 38.11
CA ARG A 16 -44.83 25.24 38.84
C ARG A 16 -44.51 23.76 38.93
N TRP A 17 -43.97 23.19 37.86
CA TRP A 17 -43.65 21.77 37.76
C TRP A 17 -42.21 21.42 38.17
N LYS A 18 -41.45 22.37 38.73
CA LYS A 18 -40.02 22.20 39.07
C LYS A 18 -39.70 20.95 39.89
N PHE A 19 -40.58 20.52 40.80
CA PHE A 19 -40.36 19.32 41.60
C PHE A 19 -40.45 18.05 40.75
N HIS A 20 -41.40 17.99 39.81
CA HIS A 20 -41.53 16.86 38.89
C HIS A 20 -40.33 16.79 37.94
N LEU A 21 -39.88 17.94 37.41
CA LEU A 21 -38.66 18.01 36.60
C LEU A 21 -37.44 17.51 37.39
N ILE A 22 -37.24 17.98 38.63
CA ILE A 22 -36.15 17.49 39.49
C ILE A 22 -36.23 15.96 39.70
N VAL A 23 -37.42 15.42 40.00
CA VAL A 23 -37.61 13.97 40.19
C VAL A 23 -37.29 13.20 38.92
N ILE A 24 -37.78 13.66 37.76
CA ILE A 24 -37.49 13.08 36.45
C ILE A 24 -35.98 13.12 36.17
N GLY A 25 -35.31 14.23 36.45
CA GLY A 25 -33.88 14.37 36.32
C GLY A 25 -33.10 13.37 37.17
N ILE A 26 -33.44 13.23 38.46
CA ILE A 26 -32.81 12.25 39.36
C ILE A 26 -32.98 10.82 38.86
N ILE A 27 -34.20 10.45 38.44
CA ILE A 27 -34.49 9.12 37.87
C ILE A 27 -33.67 8.90 36.60
N THR A 28 -33.60 9.90 35.72
CA THR A 28 -32.82 9.85 34.47
C THR A 28 -31.34 9.62 34.76
N VAL A 29 -30.78 10.33 35.75
CA VAL A 29 -29.39 10.15 36.19
C VAL A 29 -29.15 8.72 36.68
N ALA A 30 -30.03 8.20 37.55
CA ALA A 30 -29.90 6.85 38.09
C ALA A 30 -29.96 5.78 36.98
N LEU A 31 -30.92 5.91 36.06
CA LEU A 31 -31.05 5.00 34.91
C LEU A 31 -29.87 5.11 33.95
N ALA A 32 -29.37 6.32 33.66
CA ALA A 32 -28.20 6.51 32.80
C ALA A 32 -26.94 5.87 33.39
N ILE A 33 -26.74 5.96 34.71
CA ILE A 33 -25.64 5.28 35.41
C ILE A 33 -25.79 3.75 35.31
N LEU A 34 -27.00 3.23 35.53
CA LEU A 34 -27.30 1.80 35.45
C LEU A 34 -27.06 1.25 34.04
N PHE A 35 -27.66 1.86 33.02
CA PHE A 35 -27.58 1.40 31.63
C PHE A 35 -26.22 1.67 30.98
N SER A 36 -25.38 2.54 31.53
CA SER A 36 -23.98 2.74 31.09
C SER A 36 -22.96 1.92 31.89
N SER A 37 -23.44 1.05 32.79
CA SER A 37 -22.61 0.13 33.55
C SER A 37 -22.17 -1.08 32.69
N PRO A 38 -21.11 -1.80 33.09
CA PRO A 38 -20.63 -3.00 32.39
C PRO A 38 -21.68 -4.14 32.29
N LEU A 39 -22.79 -4.05 33.03
CA LEU A 39 -23.89 -5.01 32.95
C LEU A 39 -24.67 -4.90 31.62
N PHE A 40 -24.66 -3.71 31.00
CA PHE A 40 -25.41 -3.44 29.76
C PHE A 40 -24.50 -3.08 28.59
N ILE A 41 -23.40 -2.36 28.85
CA ILE A 41 -22.47 -1.92 27.82
C ILE A 41 -21.07 -2.42 28.15
N THR A 42 -20.56 -3.34 27.34
CA THR A 42 -19.19 -3.83 27.45
C THR A 42 -18.21 -2.66 27.34
N PRO A 43 -17.31 -2.49 28.33
CA PRO A 43 -16.28 -1.48 28.24
C PRO A 43 -15.30 -1.84 27.12
N LEU A 44 -14.90 -0.86 26.31
CA LEU A 44 -13.90 -1.06 25.25
C LEU A 44 -12.67 -0.20 25.52
N PHE A 45 -11.51 -0.78 25.25
CA PHE A 45 -10.18 -0.19 25.35
C PHE A 45 -9.67 0.08 23.94
N LYS A 46 -9.04 1.23 23.75
CA LYS A 46 -8.55 1.66 22.44
C LYS A 46 -7.04 1.57 22.41
N SER A 47 -6.48 0.87 21.44
CA SER A 47 -5.06 0.96 21.09
C SER A 47 -4.89 1.66 19.75
N GLN A 48 -3.73 2.28 19.52
CA GLN A 48 -3.46 3.03 18.30
C GLN A 48 -1.98 3.00 17.95
N ALA A 49 -1.66 3.06 16.66
CA ALA A 49 -0.31 3.25 16.15
C ALA A 49 -0.29 4.30 15.06
N ARG A 50 0.88 4.91 14.83
CA ARG A 50 1.12 5.80 13.70
C ARG A 50 2.25 5.28 12.84
N VAL A 51 2.00 5.17 11.55
CA VAL A 51 2.95 4.57 10.60
C VAL A 51 3.13 5.45 9.37
N TYR A 52 4.34 5.49 8.83
CA TYR A 52 4.64 6.03 7.51
C TYR A 52 4.70 4.90 6.48
N PRO A 53 4.12 5.09 5.28
CA PRO A 53 4.46 4.23 4.15
C PRO A 53 5.94 4.43 3.77
N ILE A 54 6.67 3.35 3.56
CA ILE A 54 8.07 3.34 3.09
C ILE A 54 8.27 2.25 2.04
N ASN A 55 9.32 2.36 1.22
CA ASN A 55 9.67 1.35 0.21
C ASN A 55 8.55 1.03 -0.79
N ILE A 56 7.60 1.95 -0.96
CA ILE A 56 6.53 1.88 -1.95
C ILE A 56 6.67 3.01 -2.95
N LYS A 57 6.17 2.80 -4.16
CA LYS A 57 5.91 3.86 -5.12
C LYS A 57 4.42 3.82 -5.43
N ALA A 58 3.80 4.99 -5.50
CA ALA A 58 2.40 5.14 -5.91
C ALA A 58 2.11 4.34 -7.19
N PHE A 59 1.02 3.57 -7.20
CA PHE A 59 0.60 2.85 -8.41
C PHE A 59 0.02 3.78 -9.48
N SER A 60 -0.50 4.94 -9.07
CA SER A 60 -1.16 5.92 -9.94
C SER A 60 -0.89 7.34 -9.43
N GLU A 61 -1.87 8.24 -9.53
CA GLU A 61 -1.78 9.65 -9.09
C GLU A 61 -1.99 9.84 -7.58
N GLU A 62 -2.36 8.79 -6.86
CA GLU A 62 -2.57 8.83 -5.41
C GLU A 62 -1.26 9.02 -4.64
N SER A 63 -1.36 9.58 -3.43
CA SER A 63 -0.24 9.62 -2.49
C SER A 63 0.05 8.23 -1.90
N GLU A 64 1.29 8.00 -1.48
CA GLU A 64 1.70 6.76 -0.81
C GLU A 64 0.86 6.44 0.44
N SER A 65 0.40 7.47 1.14
CA SER A 65 -0.46 7.35 2.31
C SER A 65 -1.90 6.96 1.93
N GLU A 66 -2.43 7.47 0.82
CA GLU A 66 -3.73 7.04 0.27
C GLU A 66 -3.68 5.60 -0.19
N GLN A 67 -2.61 5.21 -0.89
CA GLN A 67 -2.39 3.81 -1.27
C GLN A 67 -2.33 2.89 -0.04
N MET A 68 -1.63 3.32 1.03
CA MET A 68 -1.59 2.57 2.28
C MET A 68 -2.99 2.43 2.90
N LEU A 69 -3.79 3.50 2.93
CA LEU A 69 -5.16 3.44 3.43
C LEU A 69 -6.03 2.45 2.65
N GLU A 70 -5.92 2.44 1.33
CA GLU A 70 -6.66 1.53 0.46
C GLU A 70 -6.30 0.07 0.78
N VAL A 71 -5.00 -0.24 0.87
CA VAL A 71 -4.53 -1.61 1.16
C VAL A 71 -4.92 -2.05 2.57
N VAL A 72 -4.69 -1.20 3.59
CA VAL A 72 -5.07 -1.49 5.00
C VAL A 72 -6.58 -1.73 5.11
N SER A 73 -7.39 -0.97 4.37
CA SER A 73 -8.85 -1.07 4.37
C SER A 73 -9.38 -2.21 3.49
N SER A 74 -8.51 -2.95 2.81
CA SER A 74 -8.90 -4.01 1.88
C SER A 74 -9.61 -5.16 2.57
N THR A 75 -10.54 -5.80 1.85
CA THR A 75 -11.27 -6.96 2.37
C THR A 75 -10.33 -8.13 2.71
N ASP A 76 -9.18 -8.24 2.04
CA ASP A 76 -8.19 -9.29 2.32
C ASP A 76 -7.60 -9.15 3.73
N ILE A 77 -7.16 -7.94 4.10
CA ILE A 77 -6.65 -7.65 5.45
C ILE A 77 -7.75 -7.82 6.48
N LYS A 78 -8.96 -7.30 6.23
CA LYS A 78 -10.11 -7.48 7.13
C LYS A 78 -10.42 -8.96 7.38
N ARG A 79 -10.45 -9.79 6.34
CA ARG A 79 -10.67 -11.24 6.48
C ARG A 79 -9.56 -11.92 7.27
N LYS A 80 -8.31 -11.52 7.05
CA LYS A 80 -7.17 -12.05 7.81
C LYS A 80 -7.26 -11.70 9.30
N MET A 81 -7.63 -10.47 9.61
CA MET A 81 -7.90 -10.04 10.98
C MET A 81 -9.04 -10.85 11.61
N VAL A 82 -10.15 -11.05 10.88
CA VAL A 82 -11.29 -11.85 11.35
C VAL A 82 -10.88 -13.28 11.69
N GLU A 83 -10.06 -13.89 10.85
CA GLU A 83 -9.54 -15.25 11.06
C GLU A 83 -8.60 -15.31 12.28
N VAL A 84 -7.56 -14.48 12.32
CA VAL A 84 -6.48 -14.54 13.32
C VAL A 84 -6.98 -14.21 14.73
N PHE A 85 -7.89 -13.24 14.87
CA PHE A 85 -8.43 -12.83 16.16
C PHE A 85 -9.75 -13.51 16.52
N ASN A 86 -10.21 -14.45 15.68
CA ASN A 86 -11.49 -15.13 15.84
C ASN A 86 -12.64 -14.13 16.10
N LEU A 87 -12.70 -13.08 15.27
CA LEU A 87 -13.59 -11.94 15.51
C LEU A 87 -15.07 -12.32 15.47
N LYS A 88 -15.43 -13.42 14.80
CA LYS A 88 -16.81 -13.92 14.82
C LYS A 88 -17.28 -14.25 16.23
N GLU A 89 -16.44 -14.91 17.02
CA GLU A 89 -16.76 -15.23 18.41
C GLU A 89 -16.75 -13.98 19.29
N ARG A 90 -15.70 -13.15 19.18
CA ARG A 90 -15.59 -11.89 19.95
C ARG A 90 -16.75 -10.94 19.70
N TYR A 91 -17.28 -10.94 18.48
CA TYR A 91 -18.40 -10.10 18.07
C TYR A 91 -19.76 -10.78 18.24
N ASP A 92 -19.83 -11.96 18.84
CA ASP A 92 -21.05 -12.74 19.05
C ASP A 92 -21.86 -12.95 17.74
N ILE A 93 -21.13 -13.28 16.67
CA ILE A 93 -21.71 -13.63 15.36
C ILE A 93 -21.99 -15.13 15.35
N LYS A 94 -23.27 -15.49 15.21
CA LYS A 94 -23.70 -16.89 15.30
C LYS A 94 -23.15 -17.72 14.13
N PRO A 95 -22.73 -18.98 14.37
CA PRO A 95 -22.20 -19.85 13.31
C PRO A 95 -23.20 -20.20 12.19
N ASP A 96 -24.51 -20.19 12.50
CA ASP A 96 -25.61 -20.51 11.59
C ASP A 96 -26.13 -19.28 10.81
N ASP A 97 -25.53 -18.12 11.03
CA ASP A 97 -25.90 -16.88 10.36
C ASP A 97 -25.51 -16.93 8.87
N ARG A 98 -26.53 -16.91 7.99
CA ARG A 98 -26.36 -16.91 6.53
C ARG A 98 -25.54 -15.73 6.02
N ALA A 99 -25.54 -14.60 6.75
CA ALA A 99 -24.82 -13.38 6.42
C ALA A 99 -23.66 -13.10 7.40
N ALA A 100 -23.15 -14.13 8.10
CA ALA A 100 -22.09 -14.02 9.10
C ALA A 100 -20.88 -13.20 8.61
N GLN A 101 -20.47 -13.38 7.36
CA GLN A 101 -19.32 -12.66 6.80
C GLN A 101 -19.58 -11.16 6.61
N THR A 102 -20.77 -10.78 6.14
CA THR A 102 -21.14 -9.37 6.02
C THR A 102 -21.25 -8.74 7.41
N HIS A 103 -21.84 -9.45 8.37
CA HIS A 103 -22.02 -8.94 9.73
C HIS A 103 -20.71 -8.77 10.48
N VAL A 104 -19.77 -9.72 10.38
CA VAL A 104 -18.46 -9.60 11.04
C VAL A 104 -17.62 -8.48 10.42
N LEU A 105 -17.65 -8.29 9.09
CA LEU A 105 -16.94 -7.19 8.44
C LEU A 105 -17.54 -5.82 8.80
N ARG A 106 -18.87 -5.73 8.91
CA ARG A 106 -19.53 -4.51 9.38
C ARG A 106 -19.16 -4.17 10.83
N LYS A 107 -19.17 -5.15 11.73
CA LYS A 107 -18.72 -4.94 13.12
C LYS A 107 -17.23 -4.60 13.20
N TYR A 108 -16.40 -5.19 12.33
CA TYR A 108 -15.00 -4.82 12.23
C TYR A 108 -14.83 -3.33 11.93
N ASP A 109 -15.59 -2.79 10.98
CA ASP A 109 -15.54 -1.36 10.60
C ASP A 109 -16.05 -0.42 11.72
N GLU A 110 -16.78 -0.92 12.72
CA GLU A 110 -17.19 -0.13 13.90
C GLU A 110 -16.04 0.00 14.92
N TYR A 111 -15.12 -0.96 14.97
CA TYR A 111 -14.09 -1.06 15.99
C TYR A 111 -12.67 -0.83 15.48
N VAL A 112 -12.46 -0.94 14.17
CA VAL A 112 -11.18 -0.72 13.52
C VAL A 112 -11.29 0.46 12.57
N SER A 113 -10.39 1.43 12.73
CA SER A 113 -10.32 2.58 11.83
C SER A 113 -8.88 2.85 11.40
N SER A 114 -8.74 3.33 10.17
CA SER A 114 -7.48 3.81 9.62
C SER A 114 -7.73 5.17 9.01
N SER A 115 -6.93 6.17 9.37
CA SER A 115 -7.08 7.53 8.85
C SER A 115 -5.75 8.20 8.60
N LYS A 116 -5.70 9.03 7.56
CA LYS A 116 -4.52 9.84 7.23
C LYS A 116 -4.46 11.05 8.15
N THR A 117 -3.30 11.29 8.76
CA THR A 117 -3.04 12.49 9.55
C THR A 117 -2.57 13.63 8.65
N ARG A 118 -2.46 14.85 9.21
CA ARG A 118 -1.91 16.02 8.51
C ARG A 118 -0.44 15.90 8.12
N TYR A 119 0.25 14.85 8.55
CA TYR A 119 1.69 14.64 8.35
C TYR A 119 1.99 13.44 7.44
N GLU A 120 1.02 13.00 6.64
CA GLU A 120 1.13 11.83 5.74
C GLU A 120 1.32 10.48 6.45
N THR A 121 1.30 10.45 7.79
CA THR A 121 1.18 9.20 8.53
C THR A 121 -0.24 8.66 8.50
N ILE A 122 -0.35 7.35 8.63
CA ILE A 122 -1.62 6.67 8.87
C ILE A 122 -1.74 6.36 10.36
N GLU A 123 -2.83 6.81 10.97
CA GLU A 123 -3.24 6.43 12.31
C GLU A 123 -4.14 5.20 12.22
N LEU A 124 -3.68 4.08 12.78
CA LEU A 124 -4.44 2.84 12.92
C LEU A 124 -4.99 2.79 14.33
N GLN A 125 -6.30 2.53 14.47
CA GLN A 125 -6.96 2.43 15.78
C GLN A 125 -7.82 1.19 15.84
N VAL A 126 -7.76 0.49 16.97
CA VAL A 126 -8.61 -0.67 17.25
C VAL A 126 -9.21 -0.53 18.65
N MET A 127 -10.48 -0.89 18.79
CA MET A 127 -11.15 -1.03 20.07
C MET A 127 -11.54 -2.48 20.33
N ASP A 128 -11.17 -3.02 21.49
CA ASP A 128 -11.62 -4.33 21.98
C ASP A 128 -11.95 -4.26 23.48
N SER A 129 -12.75 -5.20 23.97
CA SER A 129 -13.01 -5.39 25.39
C SER A 129 -11.76 -5.77 26.20
N ASP A 130 -10.78 -6.40 25.55
CA ASP A 130 -9.47 -6.76 26.09
C ASP A 130 -8.39 -5.80 25.54
N PRO A 131 -7.72 -5.01 26.40
CA PRO A 131 -6.72 -4.04 25.95
C PRO A 131 -5.51 -4.67 25.26
N GLU A 132 -5.13 -5.90 25.64
CA GLU A 132 -4.01 -6.62 25.01
C GLU A 132 -4.37 -7.06 23.60
N VAL A 133 -5.62 -7.47 23.40
CA VAL A 133 -6.13 -7.85 22.07
C VAL A 133 -6.21 -6.63 21.17
N ALA A 134 -6.70 -5.49 21.68
CA ALA A 134 -6.73 -4.25 20.92
C ALA A 134 -5.32 -3.85 20.45
N CYS A 135 -4.31 -3.97 21.32
CA CYS A 135 -2.90 -3.73 20.99
C CYS A 135 -2.40 -4.69 19.91
N ALA A 136 -2.56 -6.00 20.13
CA ALA A 136 -2.11 -7.03 19.21
C ALA A 136 -2.79 -6.92 17.82
N MET A 137 -4.04 -6.46 17.78
CA MET A 137 -4.75 -6.20 16.51
C MET A 137 -4.12 -5.04 15.73
N VAL A 138 -3.71 -3.96 16.39
CA VAL A 138 -2.99 -2.86 15.72
C VAL A 138 -1.64 -3.33 15.20
N ASP A 139 -0.87 -4.08 16.00
CA ASP A 139 0.41 -4.66 15.56
C ASP A 139 0.22 -5.58 14.34
N SER A 140 -0.81 -6.43 14.39
CA SER A 140 -1.11 -7.37 13.32
C SER A 140 -1.56 -6.67 12.04
N LEU A 141 -2.27 -5.54 12.13
CA LEU A 141 -2.60 -4.72 10.96
C LEU A 141 -1.34 -4.26 10.22
N ILE A 142 -0.33 -3.80 10.96
CA ILE A 142 0.95 -3.37 10.39
C ILE A 142 1.67 -4.55 9.73
N ALA A 143 1.71 -5.70 10.42
CA ALA A 143 2.33 -6.91 9.89
C ALA A 143 1.60 -7.43 8.62
N PHE A 144 0.27 -7.45 8.61
CA PHE A 144 -0.52 -7.88 7.47
C PHE A 144 -0.41 -6.92 6.30
N TYR A 145 -0.32 -5.61 6.56
CA TYR A 145 -0.01 -4.63 5.53
C TYR A 145 1.36 -4.90 4.90
N ASN A 146 2.42 -5.07 5.70
CA ASN A 146 3.76 -5.39 5.20
C ASN A 146 3.76 -6.66 4.33
N ALA A 147 3.12 -7.72 4.81
CA ALA A 147 3.00 -8.97 4.07
C ALA A 147 2.21 -8.80 2.76
N LYS A 148 1.09 -8.06 2.79
CA LYS A 148 0.27 -7.81 1.59
C LYS A 148 1.02 -6.98 0.56
N MET A 149 1.76 -5.96 0.99
CA MET A 149 2.59 -5.16 0.09
C MET A 149 3.72 -5.98 -0.53
N LEU A 150 4.35 -6.88 0.23
CA LEU A 150 5.35 -7.79 -0.31
C LEU A 150 4.75 -8.71 -1.39
N GLU A 151 3.59 -9.32 -1.10
CA GLU A 151 2.86 -10.17 -2.05
C GLU A 151 2.55 -9.40 -3.35
N MET A 152 1.99 -8.20 -3.23
CA MET A 152 1.66 -7.36 -4.38
C MET A 152 2.89 -6.94 -5.19
N ARG A 153 4.01 -6.64 -4.52
CA ARG A 153 5.28 -6.32 -5.17
C ARG A 153 5.80 -7.50 -5.98
N ILE A 154 5.85 -8.69 -5.38
CA ILE A 154 6.30 -9.91 -6.05
C ILE A 154 5.40 -10.19 -7.27
N ALA A 155 4.09 -10.12 -7.10
CA ALA A 155 3.14 -10.35 -8.18
C ALA A 155 3.34 -9.36 -9.34
N LYS A 156 3.54 -8.07 -9.05
CA LYS A 156 3.79 -7.03 -10.06
C LYS A 156 5.04 -7.31 -10.89
N TYR A 157 6.14 -7.69 -10.25
CA TYR A 157 7.44 -7.84 -10.91
C TYR A 157 7.67 -9.23 -11.51
N ALA A 158 6.84 -10.22 -11.20
CA ALA A 158 6.98 -11.58 -11.72
C ALA A 158 6.87 -11.64 -13.26
N ASP A 159 5.90 -10.92 -13.84
CA ASP A 159 5.72 -10.87 -15.29
C ASP A 159 6.88 -10.15 -16.00
N GLU A 160 7.38 -9.08 -15.38
CA GLU A 160 8.53 -8.31 -15.87
C GLU A 160 9.82 -9.15 -15.85
N LEU A 161 10.04 -9.93 -14.78
CA LEU A 161 11.16 -10.87 -14.68
C LEU A 161 11.13 -11.89 -15.82
N LEU A 162 9.97 -12.49 -16.08
CA LEU A 162 9.80 -13.44 -17.19
C LEU A 162 10.06 -12.78 -18.54
N GLY A 163 9.61 -11.54 -18.72
CA GLY A 163 9.88 -10.72 -19.90
C GLY A 163 11.37 -10.57 -20.16
N TYR A 164 12.12 -10.07 -19.17
CA TYR A 164 13.57 -9.88 -19.30
C TYR A 164 14.33 -11.18 -19.50
N GLN A 165 13.94 -12.28 -18.84
CA GLN A 165 14.54 -13.59 -19.07
C GLN A 165 14.35 -14.08 -20.52
N ASN A 166 13.16 -13.86 -21.09
CA ASN A 166 12.89 -14.19 -22.48
C ASN A 166 13.71 -13.32 -23.45
N ASP A 167 13.78 -12.02 -23.19
CA ASP A 167 14.56 -11.08 -24.00
C ASP A 167 16.05 -11.38 -23.96
N GLN A 168 16.59 -11.72 -22.79
CA GLN A 168 17.98 -12.13 -22.62
C GLN A 168 18.28 -13.40 -23.42
N ARG A 169 17.40 -14.43 -23.37
CA ARG A 169 17.54 -15.65 -24.17
C ARG A 169 17.50 -15.37 -25.67
N ARG A 170 16.57 -14.52 -26.12
CA ARG A 170 16.46 -14.11 -27.53
C ARG A 170 17.74 -13.41 -28.00
N LYS A 171 18.26 -12.47 -27.20
CA LYS A 171 19.49 -11.74 -27.53
C LYS A 171 20.71 -12.64 -27.52
N GLN A 172 20.81 -13.58 -26.60
CA GLN A 172 21.89 -14.56 -26.59
C GLN A 172 21.87 -15.43 -27.86
N ALA A 173 20.69 -15.88 -28.31
CA ALA A 173 20.57 -16.63 -29.56
C ALA A 173 20.96 -15.80 -30.81
N GLU A 174 20.64 -14.50 -30.84
CA GLU A 174 21.10 -13.58 -31.90
C GLU A 174 22.63 -13.46 -31.93
N ILE A 175 23.25 -13.30 -30.75
CA ILE A 175 24.71 -13.24 -30.58
C ILE A 175 25.36 -14.55 -31.04
N ASP A 176 24.84 -15.71 -30.62
CA ASP A 176 25.38 -17.01 -30.98
C ASP A 176 25.30 -17.25 -32.50
N SER A 177 24.18 -16.86 -33.12
CA SER A 177 23.99 -16.94 -34.57
C SER A 177 24.96 -16.04 -35.33
N LEU A 178 25.15 -14.79 -34.89
CA LEU A 178 26.09 -13.87 -35.51
C LEU A 178 27.55 -14.33 -35.33
N ASN A 179 27.89 -14.86 -34.15
CA ASN A 179 29.19 -15.46 -33.89
C ASN A 179 29.48 -16.63 -34.83
N LYS A 180 28.49 -17.48 -35.08
CA LYS A 180 28.61 -18.59 -36.04
C LYS A 180 28.84 -18.11 -37.46
N GLN A 181 28.19 -17.02 -37.89
CA GLN A 181 28.44 -16.40 -39.20
C GLN A 181 29.85 -15.82 -39.28
N MET A 182 30.28 -15.07 -38.27
CA MET A 182 31.64 -14.51 -38.20
C MET A 182 32.73 -15.59 -38.18
N GLU A 183 32.45 -16.76 -37.62
CA GLU A 183 33.37 -17.89 -37.61
C GLU A 183 33.68 -18.43 -39.01
N VAL A 184 32.71 -18.37 -39.93
CA VAL A 184 32.93 -18.70 -41.35
C VAL A 184 33.97 -17.76 -41.93
N PHE A 185 33.88 -16.45 -41.65
CA PHE A 185 34.85 -15.47 -42.13
C PHE A 185 36.25 -15.67 -41.55
N ARG A 186 36.33 -16.03 -40.26
CA ARG A 186 37.59 -16.35 -39.61
C ARG A 186 38.26 -17.58 -40.22
N LYS A 187 37.51 -18.64 -40.52
CA LYS A 187 38.04 -19.91 -41.03
C LYS A 187 38.31 -19.92 -42.53
N GLU A 188 37.36 -19.43 -43.32
CA GLU A 188 37.44 -19.52 -44.79
C GLU A 188 38.24 -18.37 -45.39
N TYR A 189 38.14 -17.17 -44.81
CA TYR A 189 38.77 -15.96 -45.34
C TYR A 189 39.94 -15.45 -44.47
N GLY A 190 40.13 -15.98 -43.25
CA GLY A 190 41.21 -15.53 -42.37
C GLY A 190 41.04 -14.09 -41.85
N ILE A 191 39.82 -13.53 -41.93
CA ILE A 191 39.51 -12.19 -41.42
C ILE A 191 39.20 -12.31 -39.93
N LEU A 192 40.08 -11.77 -39.08
CA LEU A 192 39.99 -11.81 -37.63
C LEU A 192 39.61 -10.43 -37.05
N ASP A 193 40.27 -9.40 -37.55
CA ASP A 193 40.09 -7.99 -37.19
C ASP A 193 40.32 -7.18 -38.45
N TYR A 194 39.23 -6.76 -39.09
CA TYR A 194 39.29 -6.05 -40.36
C TYR A 194 40.15 -4.80 -40.30
N ASN A 195 40.01 -3.98 -39.26
CA ASN A 195 40.71 -2.69 -39.17
C ASN A 195 42.21 -2.91 -38.94
N SER A 196 42.57 -3.77 -37.99
CA SER A 196 43.98 -4.08 -37.69
C SER A 196 44.66 -4.77 -38.88
N GLN A 197 44.00 -5.75 -39.49
CA GLN A 197 44.57 -6.49 -40.63
C GLN A 197 44.71 -5.60 -41.86
N THR A 198 43.72 -4.75 -42.17
CA THR A 198 43.80 -3.82 -43.30
C THR A 198 44.97 -2.85 -43.14
N LEU A 199 45.14 -2.27 -41.96
CA LEU A 199 46.25 -1.36 -41.68
C LEU A 199 47.61 -2.07 -41.82
N GLN A 200 47.80 -3.19 -41.14
CA GLN A 200 49.07 -3.91 -41.12
C GLN A 200 49.46 -4.46 -42.50
N LEU A 201 48.50 -5.02 -43.24
CA LEU A 201 48.76 -5.52 -44.59
C LEU A 201 49.06 -4.39 -45.58
N THR A 202 48.42 -3.23 -45.46
CA THR A 202 48.69 -2.07 -46.32
C THR A 202 50.09 -1.51 -46.07
N LEU A 203 50.48 -1.37 -44.79
CA LEU A 203 51.83 -0.94 -44.42
C LEU A 203 52.89 -1.92 -44.90
N GLY A 204 52.68 -3.23 -44.66
CA GLY A 204 53.58 -4.28 -45.13
C GLY A 204 53.70 -4.29 -46.66
N TYR A 205 52.60 -4.09 -47.38
CA TYR A 205 52.60 -4.02 -48.85
C TYR A 205 53.43 -2.84 -49.37
N ALA A 206 53.29 -1.65 -48.76
CA ALA A 206 54.11 -0.50 -49.11
C ALA A 206 55.61 -0.72 -48.83
N GLU A 207 55.93 -1.38 -47.71
CA GLU A 207 57.32 -1.68 -47.32
C GLU A 207 58.00 -2.66 -48.29
N VAL A 208 57.31 -3.74 -48.70
CA VAL A 208 57.88 -4.71 -49.64
C VAL A 208 58.08 -4.13 -51.04
N LEU A 209 57.21 -3.22 -51.47
CA LEU A 209 57.38 -2.47 -52.72
C LEU A 209 58.60 -1.55 -52.65
N ALA A 210 58.78 -0.84 -51.54
CA ALA A 210 59.91 0.07 -51.35
C ALA A 210 61.27 -0.65 -51.31
N ARG A 211 61.30 -1.88 -50.77
CA ARG A 211 62.52 -2.69 -50.63
C ARG A 211 62.85 -3.55 -51.86
N GLY A 212 62.00 -3.54 -52.90
CA GLY A 212 62.20 -4.40 -54.08
C GLY A 212 62.13 -5.90 -53.75
N ALA A 213 61.22 -6.28 -52.85
CA ALA A 213 61.05 -7.68 -52.44
C ALA A 213 60.63 -8.58 -53.62
N SER A 214 60.73 -9.89 -53.42
CA SER A 214 60.35 -10.86 -54.45
C SER A 214 58.90 -10.68 -54.90
N ARG A 215 58.63 -10.92 -56.19
CA ARG A 215 57.27 -10.86 -56.77
C ARG A 215 56.28 -11.74 -56.00
N SER A 216 56.72 -12.89 -55.49
CA SER A 216 55.88 -13.80 -54.70
C SER A 216 55.35 -13.17 -53.41
N SER A 217 56.16 -12.34 -52.73
CA SER A 217 55.79 -11.67 -51.49
C SER A 217 54.80 -10.53 -51.74
N VAL A 218 54.99 -9.79 -52.84
CA VAL A 218 54.07 -8.75 -53.29
C VAL A 218 52.72 -9.35 -53.67
N ASP A 219 52.72 -10.45 -54.44
CA ASP A 219 51.52 -11.15 -54.88
C ASP A 219 50.73 -11.75 -53.69
N ASP A 220 51.39 -12.27 -52.65
CA ASP A 220 50.69 -12.79 -51.44
C ASP A 220 49.95 -11.68 -50.68
N LEU A 221 50.63 -10.56 -50.41
CA LEU A 221 50.03 -9.42 -49.72
C LEU A 221 48.89 -8.80 -50.55
N GLN A 222 49.07 -8.69 -51.87
CA GLN A 222 48.02 -8.20 -52.76
C GLN A 222 46.78 -9.10 -52.72
N LYS A 223 46.94 -10.43 -52.71
CA LYS A 223 45.81 -11.37 -52.58
C LYS A 223 45.07 -11.20 -51.26
N ARG A 224 45.79 -11.04 -50.14
CA ARG A 224 45.17 -10.81 -48.82
C ARG A 224 44.42 -9.49 -48.75
N LEU A 225 45.00 -8.42 -49.30
CA LEU A 225 44.34 -7.11 -49.40
C LEU A 225 43.10 -7.15 -50.30
N ALA A 226 43.15 -7.86 -51.44
CA ALA A 226 42.00 -8.03 -52.31
C ALA A 226 40.86 -8.78 -51.61
N LEU A 227 41.19 -9.83 -50.86
CA LEU A 227 40.22 -10.59 -50.08
C LEU A 227 39.59 -9.75 -48.95
N LEU A 228 40.38 -8.91 -48.28
CA LEU A 228 39.83 -7.93 -47.32
C LEU A 228 38.93 -6.89 -48.01
N GLY A 229 39.29 -6.45 -49.21
CA GLY A 229 38.45 -5.55 -50.01
C GLY A 229 37.10 -6.18 -50.38
N ASP A 230 37.06 -7.48 -50.65
CA ASP A 230 35.84 -8.20 -51.04
C ASP A 230 34.95 -8.55 -49.83
N LYS A 231 35.54 -9.12 -48.76
CA LYS A 231 34.78 -9.69 -47.62
C LYS A 231 34.84 -8.87 -46.34
N GLY A 232 35.79 -7.95 -46.23
CA GLY A 232 36.06 -7.21 -45.01
C GLY A 232 34.97 -6.22 -44.61
N GLY A 233 34.28 -5.61 -45.58
CA GLY A 233 33.15 -4.71 -45.31
C GLY A 233 31.97 -5.44 -44.64
N GLU A 234 31.63 -6.63 -45.10
CA GLU A 234 30.58 -7.47 -44.50
C GLU A 234 30.97 -7.90 -43.08
N PHE A 235 32.22 -8.34 -42.90
CA PHE A 235 32.74 -8.70 -41.57
C PHE A 235 32.74 -7.52 -40.60
N LEU A 236 33.10 -6.31 -41.06
CA LEU A 236 33.06 -5.09 -40.25
C LEU A 236 31.64 -4.77 -39.79
N GLN A 237 30.63 -4.94 -40.65
CA GLN A 237 29.22 -4.77 -40.26
C GLN A 237 28.80 -5.80 -39.21
N MET A 238 29.23 -7.06 -39.35
CA MET A 238 28.99 -8.09 -38.34
C MET A 238 29.65 -7.76 -37.00
N GLN A 239 30.90 -7.26 -37.01
CA GLN A 239 31.59 -6.82 -35.79
C GLN A 239 30.85 -5.67 -35.09
N THR A 240 30.41 -4.65 -35.83
CA THR A 240 29.64 -3.53 -35.26
C THR A 240 28.33 -4.03 -34.67
N LYS A 241 27.59 -4.86 -35.41
CA LYS A 241 26.34 -5.46 -34.93
C LYS A 241 26.54 -6.32 -33.68
N MET A 242 27.65 -7.07 -33.60
CA MET A 242 27.98 -7.86 -32.42
C MET A 242 28.11 -6.97 -31.18
N ARG A 243 28.86 -5.87 -31.28
CA ARG A 243 29.04 -4.93 -30.19
C ARG A 243 27.71 -4.31 -29.74
N ASP A 244 26.85 -3.97 -30.69
CA ASP A 244 25.52 -3.43 -30.38
C ASP A 244 24.62 -4.46 -29.66
N LEU A 245 24.67 -5.73 -30.10
CA LEU A 245 23.92 -6.82 -29.46
C LEU A 245 24.43 -7.12 -28.04
N GLU A 246 25.75 -7.14 -27.85
CA GLU A 246 26.36 -7.33 -26.54
C GLU A 246 25.95 -6.22 -25.57
N LYS A 247 25.97 -4.96 -26.02
CA LYS A 247 25.52 -3.82 -25.23
C LYS A 247 24.05 -3.92 -24.86
N GLN A 248 23.17 -4.28 -25.80
CA GLN A 248 21.75 -4.50 -25.51
C GLN A 248 21.53 -5.63 -24.51
N ARG A 249 22.30 -6.73 -24.63
CA ARG A 249 22.22 -7.86 -23.69
C ARG A 249 22.67 -7.44 -22.28
N GLU A 250 23.71 -6.63 -22.17
CA GLU A 250 24.18 -6.10 -20.89
C GLU A 250 23.12 -5.21 -20.22
N GLU A 251 22.48 -4.32 -20.98
CA GLU A 251 21.39 -3.47 -20.49
C GLU A 251 20.19 -4.31 -19.98
N ILE A 252 19.78 -5.33 -20.74
CA ILE A 252 18.75 -6.29 -20.30
C ILE A 252 19.19 -7.03 -19.04
N GLY A 253 20.46 -7.41 -18.94
CA GLY A 253 21.03 -8.07 -17.77
C GLY A 253 20.92 -7.21 -16.51
N THR A 254 21.29 -5.94 -16.60
CA THR A 254 21.17 -4.98 -15.49
C THR A 254 19.72 -4.85 -15.03
N ASN A 255 18.76 -4.70 -15.96
CA ASN A 255 17.34 -4.60 -15.61
C ASN A 255 16.80 -5.91 -15.00
N LEU A 256 17.24 -7.05 -15.51
CA LEU A 256 16.89 -8.37 -14.95
C LEU A 256 17.38 -8.48 -13.50
N GLU A 257 18.60 -8.06 -13.21
CA GLU A 257 19.16 -8.06 -11.85
C GLU A 257 18.40 -7.11 -10.92
N GLU A 258 17.99 -5.93 -11.40
CA GLU A 258 17.18 -4.97 -10.64
C GLU A 258 15.82 -5.57 -10.26
N VAL A 259 15.09 -6.13 -11.23
CA VAL A 259 13.78 -6.76 -11.01
C VAL A 259 13.91 -7.97 -10.09
N GLN A 260 14.92 -8.81 -10.30
CA GLN A 260 15.18 -9.95 -9.43
C GLN A 260 15.47 -9.51 -7.98
N SER A 261 16.22 -8.42 -7.80
CA SER A 261 16.47 -7.81 -6.50
C SER A 261 15.16 -7.33 -5.84
N LEU A 262 14.25 -6.69 -6.60
CA LEU A 262 12.96 -6.21 -6.07
C LEU A 262 12.05 -7.37 -5.59
N ILE A 263 12.12 -8.52 -6.24
CA ILE A 263 11.38 -9.72 -5.85
C ILE A 263 12.00 -10.38 -4.60
N ASN A 264 13.33 -10.44 -4.53
CA ASN A 264 14.04 -11.20 -3.50
C ASN A 264 14.21 -10.44 -2.17
N ARG A 265 14.10 -9.12 -2.17
CA ARG A 265 14.25 -8.32 -0.95
C ARG A 265 13.08 -8.56 -0.01
N GLU A 266 13.40 -8.83 1.25
CA GLU A 266 12.44 -8.79 2.35
C GLU A 266 12.56 -7.42 3.03
N GLU A 267 11.56 -6.57 2.84
CA GLU A 267 11.54 -5.21 3.37
C GLU A 267 10.20 -4.96 4.05
N ASN A 268 10.22 -4.07 5.04
CA ASN A 268 9.00 -3.50 5.59
C ASN A 268 8.50 -2.37 4.71
N PHE A 269 7.18 -2.21 4.67
CA PHE A 269 6.48 -1.17 3.92
C PHE A 269 5.85 -0.13 4.85
N ALA A 270 5.82 -0.39 6.15
CA ALA A 270 5.38 0.52 7.19
C ALA A 270 6.52 0.80 8.18
N LEU A 271 6.81 2.08 8.40
CA LEU A 271 7.70 2.56 9.45
C LEU A 271 6.87 3.01 10.65
N VAL A 272 7.04 2.35 11.80
CA VAL A 272 6.31 2.68 13.02
C VAL A 272 6.90 3.90 13.70
N VAL A 273 6.09 4.94 13.88
CA VAL A 273 6.45 6.20 14.57
C VAL A 273 5.95 6.18 16.01
N GLU A 274 4.76 5.63 16.21
CA GLU A 274 4.13 5.45 17.52
C GLU A 274 3.67 4.00 17.58
N GLU A 275 4.26 3.23 18.50
CA GLU A 275 3.87 1.83 18.71
C GLU A 275 2.52 1.74 19.43
N PRO A 276 1.71 0.71 19.13
CA PRO A 276 0.52 0.46 19.91
C PRO A 276 0.88 0.01 21.32
N PHE A 277 -0.02 0.31 22.25
CA PHE A 277 0.10 -0.10 23.64
C PHE A 277 -1.28 -0.51 24.19
N PRO A 278 -1.35 -1.43 25.16
CA PRO A 278 -2.58 -1.76 25.85
C PRO A 278 -3.00 -0.57 26.72
N ALA A 279 -4.26 -0.12 26.57
CA ALA A 279 -4.74 1.04 27.30
C ALA A 279 -5.15 0.70 28.74
N ASP A 280 -4.66 1.47 29.71
CA ASP A 280 -5.02 1.32 31.14
C ASP A 280 -6.45 1.78 31.47
N LYS A 281 -7.10 2.49 30.55
CA LYS A 281 -8.41 3.11 30.75
C LYS A 281 -9.33 2.85 29.57
N LYS A 282 -10.57 2.45 29.88
CA LYS A 282 -11.62 2.29 28.88
C LYS A 282 -11.88 3.59 28.11
N SER A 283 -12.02 3.46 26.80
CA SER A 283 -12.38 4.53 25.87
C SER A 283 -13.89 4.63 25.66
N TYR A 284 -14.62 3.50 25.75
CA TYR A 284 -16.06 3.44 25.61
C TYR A 284 -16.73 2.64 26.75
N PRO A 285 -17.95 2.99 27.19
CA PRO A 285 -18.66 4.24 26.91
C PRO A 285 -18.11 5.42 27.73
N THR A 286 -18.17 6.62 27.16
CA THR A 286 -17.93 7.90 27.86
C THR A 286 -19.14 8.27 28.72
N ARG A 287 -19.18 7.74 29.95
CA ARG A 287 -20.36 7.79 30.85
C ARG A 287 -20.96 9.18 31.05
N TRP A 288 -20.13 10.22 31.19
CA TRP A 288 -20.64 11.59 31.34
C TRP A 288 -21.43 12.03 30.11
N ILE A 289 -20.96 11.72 28.90
CA ILE A 289 -21.62 12.13 27.66
C ILE A 289 -23.01 11.51 27.58
N ILE A 290 -23.11 10.21 27.90
CA ILE A 290 -24.41 9.51 27.97
C ILE A 290 -25.31 10.19 29.01
N LEU A 291 -24.80 10.43 30.21
CA LEU A 291 -25.56 11.06 31.29
C LEU A 291 -26.11 12.44 30.88
N LEU A 292 -25.25 13.29 30.32
CA LEU A 292 -25.61 14.64 29.89
C LEU A 292 -26.63 14.61 28.75
N ALA A 293 -26.40 13.78 27.74
CA ALA A 293 -27.31 13.64 26.61
C ALA A 293 -28.68 13.12 27.05
N SER A 294 -28.72 12.07 27.87
CA SER A 294 -29.96 11.53 28.43
C SER A 294 -30.71 12.57 29.27
N LEU A 295 -30.01 13.29 30.14
CA LEU A 295 -30.63 14.32 30.98
C LEU A 295 -31.23 15.44 30.13
N ILE A 296 -30.48 15.97 29.15
CA ILE A 296 -30.98 17.02 28.25
C ILE A 296 -32.19 16.53 27.45
N SER A 297 -32.12 15.34 26.87
CA SER A 297 -33.21 14.79 26.05
C SER A 297 -34.48 14.57 26.86
N VAL A 298 -34.37 14.00 28.07
CA VAL A 298 -35.55 13.72 28.91
C VAL A 298 -36.13 15.00 29.49
N GLU A 299 -35.31 15.93 29.98
CA GLU A 299 -35.78 17.22 30.50
C GLU A 299 -36.44 18.06 29.40
N PHE A 300 -35.84 18.09 28.20
CA PHE A 300 -36.43 18.77 27.05
C PHE A 300 -37.82 18.20 26.71
N LEU A 301 -37.94 16.88 26.66
CA LEU A 301 -39.21 16.21 26.37
C LEU A 301 -40.24 16.43 27.49
N ALA A 302 -39.82 16.43 28.75
CA ALA A 302 -40.68 16.71 29.90
C ALA A 302 -41.20 18.16 29.87
N VAL A 303 -40.34 19.14 29.56
CA VAL A 303 -40.76 20.54 29.38
C VAL A 303 -41.75 20.65 28.22
N LEU A 304 -41.47 20.02 27.08
CA LEU A 304 -42.37 20.03 25.93
C LEU A 304 -43.74 19.40 26.27
N PHE A 305 -43.74 18.31 27.02
CA PHE A 305 -44.97 17.67 27.51
C PHE A 305 -45.77 18.61 28.42
N ILE A 306 -45.12 19.28 29.38
CA ILE A 306 -45.77 20.27 30.25
C ILE A 306 -46.40 21.39 29.40
N LEU A 307 -45.66 21.95 28.42
CA LEU A 307 -46.17 23.05 27.60
C LEU A 307 -47.37 22.67 26.72
N LEU A 308 -47.46 21.40 26.29
CA LEU A 308 -48.56 20.93 25.45
C LEU A 308 -49.80 20.53 26.26
N PHE A 309 -49.61 19.93 27.43
CA PHE A 309 -50.68 19.25 28.16
C PHE A 309 -51.08 19.90 29.48
N ASP A 310 -50.31 20.85 30.00
CA ASP A 310 -50.72 21.59 31.20
C ASP A 310 -51.73 22.68 30.80
N PRO A 311 -52.99 22.60 31.27
CA PRO A 311 -54.03 23.54 30.89
C PRO A 311 -53.60 24.95 31.27
N LYS A 312 -53.64 25.89 30.32
CA LYS A 312 -53.46 27.31 30.63
C LYS A 312 -54.45 27.65 31.74
N GLU A 313 -53.96 28.13 32.89
CA GLU A 313 -54.82 28.78 33.86
C GLU A 313 -55.53 29.92 33.11
N THR A 314 -56.78 29.68 32.73
CA THR A 314 -57.69 30.73 32.32
C THR A 314 -57.78 31.63 33.54
N SER A 315 -57.08 32.77 33.47
CA SER A 315 -57.26 33.91 34.34
C SER A 315 -58.71 33.96 34.79
N LYS A 316 -58.98 33.62 36.05
CA LYS A 316 -60.24 34.00 36.68
C LYS A 316 -60.28 35.53 36.58
N SER A 317 -61.19 36.01 35.74
CA SER A 317 -61.69 37.37 35.79
C SER A 317 -62.19 37.70 37.18
#